data_AF-A0A4U1J1J6-F1
#
_entry.id   AF-A0A4U1J1J6-F1
#
_cell.length_a   1.000
_cell.length_b   1.000
_cell.length_c   1.000
_cell.angle_alpha   90.00
_cell.angle_beta   90.00
_cell.angle_gamma   90.00
#
_symmetry.space_group_name_H-M   'P 1'
#
loop_
_entity.id
_entity.type
_entity.pdbx_description
1 polymer ?
#
loop_
_entity_poly.entity_id
_entity_poly.type
_entity_poly.pdbx_seq_one_letter_code
_entity_poly.pdbx_strand_id
1 'polypeptide(L)'
;MLLTDARFDLPPDLPFAPGASPFRQKGHVYRGNHDFMNKRVPGGLPAIREALPAPALVKFFEQRFEVSEWYDSLPNVYLQDAAARARGVPFEEHARELGVWHARERLKGFYSVLLRAASTESVAVWAPRVPSMYYSFGKFQTQIVGPRRVSLSVRGVPVILARWLGAIMAAAGGEMVLMAGARDLHCEFPSAEPEGTAYGVPVCRLEGEVTWR
;
A
#
# COMPACT_ATOMS: atom_id res chain seq x y z
N MET A 1 -5.99 26.11 2.37
CA MET A 1 -7.13 25.24 2.77
C MET A 1 -6.58 23.83 2.86
N LEU A 2 -6.45 23.26 4.06
CA LEU A 2 -6.02 21.87 4.20
C LEU A 2 -7.13 21.00 3.60
N LEU A 3 -6.82 20.22 2.57
CA LEU A 3 -7.74 19.22 2.03
C LEU A 3 -7.91 18.13 3.09
N THR A 4 -8.88 18.30 3.99
CA THR A 4 -9.30 17.25 4.91
C THR A 4 -10.21 16.31 4.13
N ASP A 5 -9.67 15.20 3.64
CA ASP A 5 -10.52 14.07 3.27
C ASP A 5 -11.01 13.44 4.58
N ALA A 6 -12.15 13.92 5.09
CA ALA A 6 -12.76 13.48 6.36
C ALA A 6 -13.01 11.96 6.43
N ARG A 7 -12.91 11.26 5.29
CA ARG A 7 -13.01 9.80 5.26
C ARG A 7 -11.71 9.14 5.80
N PHE A 8 -10.60 9.87 5.88
CA PHE A 8 -9.26 9.37 6.28
C PHE A 8 -8.78 9.90 7.64
N ASP A 9 -9.69 10.24 8.53
CA ASP A 9 -9.30 10.61 9.89
C ASP A 9 -8.69 9.38 10.57
N LEU A 10 -7.36 9.36 10.62
CA LEU A 10 -6.61 8.38 11.38
C LEU A 10 -6.95 8.54 12.85
N PRO A 11 -7.04 7.44 13.61
CA PRO A 11 -7.21 7.55 15.05
C PRO A 11 -6.05 8.36 15.63
N PRO A 12 -6.29 9.16 16.70
CA PRO A 12 -5.24 9.98 17.29
C PRO A 12 -4.06 9.13 17.79
N ASP A 13 -4.36 7.90 18.23
CA ASP A 13 -3.40 6.96 18.78
C ASP A 13 -3.39 5.63 18.04
N LEU A 14 -2.21 5.02 17.97
CA LEU A 14 -2.04 3.64 17.52
C LEU A 14 -2.46 2.65 18.62
N PRO A 15 -3.03 1.49 18.27
CA PRO A 15 -3.38 0.44 19.24
C PRO A 15 -2.14 -0.21 19.90
N PHE A 16 -0.95 0.04 19.36
CA PHE A 16 0.33 -0.41 19.90
C PHE A 16 1.34 0.75 19.86
N ALA A 17 2.33 0.73 20.74
CA ALA A 17 3.50 1.59 20.57
C ALA A 17 4.16 1.33 19.20
N PRO A 18 4.61 2.37 18.46
CA PRO A 18 5.29 2.18 17.19
C PRO A 18 6.44 1.18 17.26
N GLY A 19 6.37 0.11 16.46
CA GLY A 19 7.36 -0.98 16.46
C GLY A 19 6.93 -2.23 17.22
N ALA A 20 5.84 -2.17 18.00
CA ALA A 20 5.36 -3.28 18.81
C ALA A 20 4.22 -4.09 18.15
N SER A 21 3.63 -3.60 17.06
CA SER A 21 2.52 -4.30 16.41
C SER A 21 2.93 -5.67 15.83
N PRO A 22 2.05 -6.68 15.89
CA PRO A 22 2.24 -7.93 15.15
C PRO A 22 1.98 -7.78 13.64
N PHE A 23 1.40 -6.67 13.18
CA PHE A 23 1.15 -6.41 11.76
C PHE A 23 2.40 -5.82 11.09
N ARG A 24 3.20 -6.66 10.44
CA ARG A 24 4.52 -6.27 9.95
C ARG A 24 4.60 -6.17 8.44
N GLN A 25 5.46 -5.28 7.96
CA GLN A 25 5.86 -5.14 6.57
C GLN A 25 7.38 -5.21 6.42
N LYS A 26 7.86 -5.63 5.25
CA LYS A 26 9.29 -5.68 4.95
C LYS A 26 9.90 -4.28 4.84
N GLY A 27 11.12 -4.09 5.33
CA GLY A 27 11.79 -2.79 5.32
C GLY A 27 12.03 -2.20 3.93
N HIS A 28 12.08 -3.03 2.88
CA HIS A 28 12.13 -2.50 1.51
C HIS A 28 10.88 -1.66 1.14
N VAL A 29 9.71 -1.92 1.75
CA VAL A 29 8.51 -1.08 1.56
C VAL A 29 8.79 0.32 2.11
N TYR A 30 9.34 0.39 3.32
CA TYR A 30 9.73 1.67 3.93
C TYR A 30 10.77 2.40 3.10
N ARG A 31 11.80 1.70 2.60
CA ARG A 31 12.81 2.32 1.72
C ARG A 31 12.20 2.88 0.44
N GLY A 32 11.31 2.14 -0.21
CA GLY A 32 10.62 2.64 -1.41
C GLY A 32 9.73 3.85 -1.12
N ASN A 33 9.03 3.86 0.02
CA ASN A 33 8.25 5.02 0.49
C ASN A 33 9.17 6.23 0.71
N HIS A 34 10.28 6.04 1.42
CA HIS A 34 11.26 7.07 1.71
C HIS A 34 11.86 7.67 0.43
N ASP A 35 12.21 6.83 -0.54
CA ASP A 35 12.75 7.26 -1.83
C ASP A 35 11.71 8.07 -2.63
N PHE A 36 10.45 7.65 -2.62
CA PHE A 36 9.36 8.40 -3.23
C PHE A 36 9.16 9.77 -2.55
N MET A 37 9.08 9.77 -1.22
CA MET A 37 8.84 10.98 -0.43
C MET A 37 9.95 12.02 -0.60
N ASN A 38 11.22 11.60 -0.56
CA ASN A 38 12.35 12.50 -0.81
C ASN A 38 12.33 13.13 -2.22
N LYS A 39 11.68 12.49 -3.20
CA LYS A 39 11.57 13.00 -4.57
C LYS A 39 10.30 13.83 -4.81
N ARG A 40 9.23 13.61 -4.05
CA ARG A 40 7.88 14.13 -4.34
C ARG A 40 7.34 15.10 -3.29
N VAL A 41 7.92 15.12 -2.10
CA VAL A 41 7.45 15.95 -0.99
C VAL A 41 8.44 17.11 -0.81
N PRO A 42 7.99 18.37 -0.87
CA PRO A 42 8.84 19.51 -0.52
C PRO A 42 9.47 19.33 0.86
N GLY A 43 10.79 19.46 0.96
CA GLY A 43 11.54 19.22 2.21
C GLY A 43 11.76 17.74 2.57
N GLY A 44 11.24 16.79 1.77
CA GLY A 44 11.49 15.36 1.91
C GLY A 44 11.04 14.76 3.25
N LEU A 45 11.71 13.68 3.67
CA LEU A 45 11.43 13.02 4.95
C LEU A 45 11.56 13.92 6.19
N PRO A 46 12.53 14.85 6.30
CA PRO A 46 12.60 15.77 7.43
C PRO A 46 11.30 16.54 7.65
N ALA A 47 10.75 17.16 6.60
CA ALA A 47 9.49 17.91 6.68
C ALA A 47 8.30 17.02 7.06
N ILE A 48 8.28 15.76 6.59
CA ILE A 48 7.23 14.81 6.98
C ILE A 48 7.33 14.45 8.46
N ARG A 49 8.55 14.23 8.97
CA ARG A 49 8.76 13.86 10.39
C ARG A 49 8.30 14.98 11.33
N GLU A 50 8.57 16.24 10.98
CA GLU A 50 8.10 17.40 11.74
C GLU A 50 6.55 17.49 11.78
N ALA A 51 5.88 16.96 10.77
CA ALA A 51 4.42 16.94 10.67
C ALA A 51 3.75 15.72 11.33
N LEU A 52 4.52 14.77 11.88
CA LEU A 52 3.94 13.60 12.55
C LEU A 52 3.29 13.99 13.89
N PRO A 53 2.14 13.39 14.26
CA PRO A 53 1.34 13.85 15.40
C PRO A 53 1.93 13.48 16.77
N ALA A 54 2.92 12.57 16.83
CA ALA A 54 3.46 12.07 18.11
C ALA A 54 4.99 11.87 18.05
N PRO A 55 5.73 12.22 19.12
CA PRO A 55 7.18 12.00 19.19
C PRO A 55 7.59 10.53 19.02
N ALA A 56 6.74 9.58 19.45
CA ALA A 56 7.01 8.15 19.28
C ALA A 56 7.02 7.72 17.80
N LEU A 57 6.18 8.34 16.96
CA LEU A 57 6.20 8.11 15.50
C LEU A 57 7.48 8.67 14.89
N VAL A 58 7.89 9.88 15.29
CA VAL A 58 9.16 10.50 14.84
C VAL A 58 10.33 9.54 15.13
N LYS A 59 10.45 9.10 16.39
CA LYS A 59 11.49 8.15 16.82
C LYS A 59 11.46 6.85 16.02
N PHE A 60 10.28 6.32 15.72
CA PHE A 60 10.16 5.13 14.87
C PHE A 60 10.71 5.38 13.45
N PHE A 61 10.50 6.56 12.86
CA PHE A 61 10.97 6.86 11.51
C PHE A 61 12.42 7.35 11.42
N GLU A 62 13.09 7.62 12.55
CA GLU A 62 14.52 7.92 12.60
C GLU A 62 15.40 6.67 12.37
N GLN A 63 14.85 5.48 12.61
CA GLN A 63 15.58 4.23 12.43
C GLN A 63 15.93 3.98 10.96
N ARG A 64 16.97 3.18 10.74
CA ARG A 64 17.30 2.66 9.42
C ARG A 64 16.50 1.38 9.14
N PHE A 65 15.84 1.34 7.99
CA PHE A 65 15.07 0.18 7.54
C PHE A 65 15.91 -0.72 6.64
N GLU A 66 16.25 -1.91 7.14
CA GLU A 66 16.94 -2.95 6.38
C GLU A 66 15.95 -3.70 5.46
N VAL A 67 16.39 -4.00 4.23
CA VAL A 67 15.50 -4.49 3.14
C VAL A 67 14.77 -5.78 3.52
N SER A 68 15.47 -6.72 4.17
CA SER A 68 14.99 -8.05 4.52
C SER A 68 14.26 -8.13 5.86
N GLU A 69 14.40 -7.12 6.72
CA GLU A 69 13.84 -7.12 8.07
C GLU A 69 12.34 -6.79 8.08
N TRP A 70 11.68 -7.19 9.17
CA TRP A 70 10.26 -6.96 9.39
C TRP A 70 10.03 -5.82 10.39
N TYR A 71 9.15 -4.89 10.02
CA TYR A 71 8.85 -3.70 10.81
C TYR A 71 7.36 -3.53 10.98
N ASP A 72 6.93 -2.89 12.06
CA ASP A 72 5.52 -2.53 12.28
C ASP A 72 4.96 -1.73 11.09
N SER A 73 3.77 -2.09 10.61
CA SER A 73 3.13 -1.45 9.45
C SER A 73 2.19 -0.33 9.85
N LEU A 74 1.70 -0.30 11.10
CA LEU A 74 0.71 0.66 11.52
C LEU A 74 1.23 2.11 11.49
N PRO A 75 2.47 2.42 11.91
CA PRO A 75 3.03 3.77 11.78
C PRO A 75 3.03 4.29 10.33
N ASN A 76 3.11 3.39 9.35
CA ASN A 76 3.24 3.79 7.94
C ASN A 76 2.08 4.65 7.47
N VAL A 77 0.84 4.41 7.91
CA VAL A 77 -0.31 5.19 7.45
C VAL A 77 -0.23 6.67 7.88
N TYR A 78 0.33 6.94 9.06
CA TYR A 78 0.59 8.31 9.55
C TYR A 78 1.68 9.00 8.74
N LEU A 79 2.73 8.26 8.35
CA LEU A 79 3.75 8.77 7.44
C LEU A 79 3.15 9.15 6.08
N GLN A 80 2.25 8.31 5.54
CA GLN A 80 1.57 8.59 4.28
C GLN A 80 0.63 9.80 4.39
N ASP A 81 -0.12 9.92 5.49
CA ASP A 81 -1.02 11.06 5.70
C ASP A 81 -0.25 12.38 5.82
N ALA A 82 0.81 12.40 6.63
CA ALA A 82 1.70 13.56 6.74
C ALA A 82 2.32 13.91 5.38
N ALA A 83 2.75 12.92 4.59
CA ALA A 83 3.29 13.15 3.26
C ALA A 83 2.25 13.65 2.25
N ALA A 84 1.01 13.16 2.29
CA ALA A 84 -0.07 13.64 1.44
C ALA A 84 -0.41 15.11 1.75
N ARG A 85 -0.53 15.45 3.04
CA ARG A 85 -0.78 16.82 3.52
C ARG A 85 0.35 17.77 3.13
N ALA A 86 1.61 17.37 3.35
CA ALA A 86 2.77 18.16 2.97
C ALA A 86 2.86 18.42 1.45
N ARG A 87 2.32 17.50 0.64
CA ARG A 87 2.20 17.65 -0.82
C ARG A 87 0.98 18.46 -1.26
N GLY A 88 0.00 18.67 -0.37
CA GLY A 88 -1.27 19.31 -0.71
C GLY A 88 -2.15 18.49 -1.66
N VAL A 89 -2.05 17.15 -1.62
CA VAL A 89 -2.88 16.24 -2.44
C VAL A 89 -3.79 15.37 -1.56
N PRO A 90 -4.94 14.88 -2.08
CA PRO A 90 -5.76 13.89 -1.39
C PRO A 90 -4.97 12.63 -1.04
N PHE A 91 -5.30 12.01 0.09
CA PHE A 91 -4.62 10.79 0.57
C PHE A 91 -4.67 9.65 -0.47
N GLU A 92 -5.81 9.42 -1.11
CA GLU A 92 -5.98 8.39 -2.16
C GLU A 92 -5.06 8.65 -3.35
N GLU A 93 -4.93 9.91 -3.76
CA GLU A 93 -4.05 10.29 -4.85
C GLU A 93 -2.59 10.01 -4.49
N HIS A 94 -2.18 10.36 -3.26
CA HIS A 94 -0.85 10.02 -2.74
C HIS A 94 -0.58 8.51 -2.78
N ALA A 95 -1.50 7.71 -2.22
CA ALA A 95 -1.37 6.26 -2.15
C ALA A 95 -1.33 5.63 -3.54
N ARG A 96 -2.15 6.12 -4.49
CA ARG A 96 -2.17 5.66 -5.87
C ARG A 96 -0.83 5.92 -6.58
N GLU A 97 -0.31 7.13 -6.48
CA GLU A 97 0.98 7.46 -7.09
C GLU A 97 2.15 6.68 -6.47
N LEU A 98 2.11 6.47 -5.16
CA LEU A 98 3.08 5.64 -4.46
C LEU A 98 3.01 4.18 -4.94
N GLY A 99 1.81 3.64 -5.17
CA GLY A 99 1.63 2.29 -5.72
C GLY A 99 2.24 2.15 -7.12
N VAL A 100 1.96 3.12 -8.01
CA VAL A 100 2.58 3.18 -9.34
C VAL A 100 4.10 3.26 -9.24
N TRP A 101 4.63 4.07 -8.32
CA TRP A 101 6.06 4.18 -8.07
C TRP A 101 6.67 2.84 -7.68
N HIS A 102 6.09 2.13 -6.70
CA HIS A 102 6.57 0.82 -6.28
C HIS A 102 6.56 -0.19 -7.41
N ALA A 103 5.48 -0.24 -8.21
CA ALA A 103 5.41 -1.14 -9.35
C ALA A 103 6.55 -0.86 -10.34
N ARG A 104 6.74 0.40 -10.73
CA ARG A 104 7.78 0.79 -11.70
C ARG A 104 9.19 0.56 -11.19
N GLU A 105 9.50 0.97 -9.96
CA GLU A 105 10.83 0.78 -9.39
C GLU A 105 11.17 -0.70 -9.23
N ARG A 106 10.20 -1.50 -8.78
CA ARG A 106 10.40 -2.94 -8.55
C ARG A 106 10.60 -3.72 -9.83
N LEU A 107 9.97 -3.28 -10.91
CA LEU A 107 10.02 -3.99 -12.18
C LEU A 107 11.15 -3.52 -13.07
N LYS A 108 12.08 -2.70 -12.56
CA LYS A 108 13.35 -2.44 -13.24
C LYS A 108 14.17 -3.73 -13.40
N GLY A 109 14.92 -3.81 -14.48
CA GLY A 109 15.84 -4.92 -14.74
C GLY A 109 15.14 -6.22 -15.11
N PHE A 110 15.63 -7.35 -14.61
CA PHE A 110 15.21 -8.70 -15.02
C PHE A 110 13.70 -8.97 -14.89
N TYR A 111 13.04 -8.40 -13.87
CA TYR A 111 11.59 -8.55 -13.69
C TYR A 111 10.75 -7.88 -14.81
N SER A 112 11.25 -6.82 -15.45
CA SER A 112 10.57 -6.25 -16.65
C SER A 112 10.55 -7.21 -17.82
N VAL A 113 11.61 -8.02 -17.98
CA VAL A 113 11.72 -8.99 -19.07
C VAL A 113 10.74 -10.14 -18.84
N LEU A 114 10.64 -10.62 -17.60
CA LEU A 114 9.68 -11.67 -17.24
C LEU A 114 8.22 -11.21 -17.42
N LEU A 115 7.88 -9.97 -17.06
CA LEU A 115 6.53 -9.45 -17.26
C LEU A 115 6.15 -9.35 -18.73
N ARG A 116 7.07 -8.96 -19.61
CA ARG A 116 6.82 -8.90 -21.06
C ARG A 116 6.64 -10.29 -21.69
N ALA A 117 7.17 -11.33 -21.05
CA ALA A 117 7.01 -12.71 -21.49
C ALA A 117 5.75 -13.39 -20.92
N ALA A 118 5.15 -12.84 -19.85
CA ALA A 118 3.92 -13.35 -19.25
C ALA A 118 2.68 -12.81 -19.98
N SER A 119 1.60 -13.61 -20.04
CA SER A 119 0.32 -13.09 -20.52
C SER A 119 -0.28 -12.10 -19.52
N THR A 120 -1.10 -11.17 -20.02
CA THR A 120 -1.83 -10.22 -19.19
C THR A 120 -2.69 -10.92 -18.14
N GLU A 121 -3.35 -12.03 -18.50
CA GLU A 121 -4.13 -12.87 -17.59
C GLU A 121 -3.26 -13.44 -16.46
N SER A 122 -2.07 -13.96 -16.79
CA SER A 122 -1.15 -14.49 -15.78
C SER A 122 -0.67 -13.40 -14.81
N VAL A 123 -0.37 -12.21 -15.33
CA VAL A 123 0.04 -11.08 -14.49
C VAL A 123 -1.13 -10.59 -13.62
N ALA A 124 -2.34 -10.51 -14.15
CA ALA A 124 -3.52 -10.10 -13.40
C ALA A 124 -3.86 -11.05 -12.23
N VAL A 125 -3.55 -12.35 -12.36
CA VAL A 125 -3.73 -13.33 -11.28
C VAL A 125 -2.58 -13.30 -10.26
N TRP A 126 -1.34 -13.12 -10.70
CA TRP A 126 -0.17 -13.18 -9.80
C TRP A 126 0.14 -11.84 -9.12
N ALA A 127 0.07 -10.72 -9.83
CA ALA A 127 0.46 -9.40 -9.31
C ALA A 127 -0.23 -9.03 -7.98
N PRO A 128 -1.53 -9.31 -7.79
CA PRO A 128 -2.20 -9.00 -6.52
C PRO A 128 -1.76 -9.89 -5.34
N ARG A 129 -1.06 -11.00 -5.61
CA ARG A 129 -0.46 -11.86 -4.56
C ARG A 129 0.93 -11.40 -4.15
N VAL A 130 1.59 -10.56 -4.94
CA VAL A 130 2.94 -10.03 -4.67
C VAL A 130 3.05 -9.39 -3.27
N PRO A 131 2.06 -8.60 -2.79
CA PRO A 131 2.06 -8.07 -1.43
C PRO A 131 2.22 -9.12 -0.32
N SER A 132 1.81 -10.38 -0.51
CA SER A 132 1.96 -11.45 0.50
C SER A 132 3.43 -11.74 0.86
N MET A 133 4.38 -11.35 0.01
CA MET A 133 5.81 -11.46 0.32
C MET A 133 6.31 -10.34 1.24
N TYR A 134 5.52 -9.28 1.41
CA TYR A 134 5.94 -8.04 2.07
C TYR A 134 5.13 -7.71 3.30
N TYR A 135 3.97 -8.32 3.49
CA TYR A 135 3.12 -8.14 4.66
C TYR A 135 2.99 -9.47 5.40
N SER A 136 3.13 -9.44 6.73
CA SER A 136 2.91 -10.61 7.59
C SER A 136 1.43 -10.83 7.90
N PHE A 137 0.55 -10.00 7.34
CA PHE A 137 -0.89 -10.01 7.49
C PHE A 137 -1.54 -9.88 6.11
N GLY A 138 -2.85 -10.09 6.04
CA GLY A 138 -3.54 -10.20 4.76
C GLY A 138 -3.39 -11.62 4.19
N LYS A 139 -4.51 -12.34 4.05
CA LYS A 139 -4.58 -13.57 3.27
C LYS A 139 -5.08 -13.21 1.88
N PHE A 140 -4.17 -13.23 0.91
CA PHE A 140 -4.41 -12.81 -0.47
C PHE A 140 -4.97 -13.95 -1.31
N GLN A 141 -6.12 -13.72 -1.91
CA GLN A 141 -6.79 -14.65 -2.81
C GLN A 141 -7.12 -13.94 -4.11
N THR A 142 -6.95 -14.65 -5.22
CA THR A 142 -7.26 -14.15 -6.57
C THR A 142 -7.95 -15.25 -7.33
N GLN A 143 -9.02 -14.91 -8.05
CA GLN A 143 -9.77 -15.85 -8.87
C GLN A 143 -10.09 -15.22 -10.22
N ILE A 144 -9.89 -15.98 -11.30
CA ILE A 144 -10.41 -15.59 -12.62
C ILE A 144 -11.93 -15.79 -12.56
N VAL A 145 -12.68 -14.71 -12.75
CA VAL A 145 -14.15 -14.73 -12.70
C VAL A 145 -14.78 -14.48 -14.08
N GLY A 146 -13.96 -14.25 -15.11
CA GLY A 146 -14.39 -14.17 -16.49
C GLY A 146 -13.24 -13.78 -17.44
N PRO A 147 -13.51 -13.70 -18.75
CA PRO A 147 -12.55 -13.15 -19.70
C PRO A 147 -12.14 -11.73 -19.30
N ARG A 148 -10.82 -11.49 -19.17
CA ARG A 148 -10.24 -10.19 -18.77
C ARG A 148 -10.80 -9.63 -17.46
N ARG A 149 -11.18 -10.51 -16.53
CA ARG A 149 -11.73 -10.14 -15.22
C ARG A 149 -11.20 -11.06 -14.13
N VAL A 150 -10.56 -10.45 -13.13
CA VAL A 150 -10.03 -11.14 -11.94
C VAL A 150 -10.62 -10.51 -10.69
N SER A 151 -11.15 -11.34 -9.79
CA SER A 151 -11.58 -10.93 -8.45
C SER A 151 -10.45 -11.15 -7.46
N LEU A 152 -10.33 -10.23 -6.50
CA LEU A 152 -9.30 -10.16 -5.47
C LEU A 152 -9.95 -10.08 -4.10
N SER A 153 -9.48 -10.89 -3.16
CA SER A 153 -9.91 -10.81 -1.76
C SER A 153 -8.68 -10.81 -0.85
N VAL A 154 -8.63 -9.88 0.10
CA VAL A 154 -7.57 -9.80 1.12
C VAL A 154 -8.21 -9.80 2.50
N ARG A 155 -8.03 -10.88 3.24
CA ARG A 155 -8.65 -11.09 4.55
C ARG A 155 -7.68 -10.79 5.69
N GLY A 156 -8.15 -10.30 6.83
CA GLY A 156 -7.36 -10.03 8.02
C GLY A 156 -6.52 -8.77 7.95
N VAL A 157 -6.99 -7.74 7.23
CA VAL A 157 -6.33 -6.44 7.12
C VAL A 157 -6.75 -5.56 8.29
N PRO A 158 -5.83 -4.99 9.09
CA PRO A 158 -6.17 -3.99 10.10
C PRO A 158 -6.98 -2.86 9.49
N VAL A 159 -8.13 -2.50 10.09
CA VAL A 159 -9.03 -1.47 9.54
C VAL A 159 -8.30 -0.15 9.29
N ILE A 160 -7.37 0.22 10.18
CA ILE A 160 -6.53 1.43 10.03
C ILE A 160 -5.65 1.43 8.77
N LEU A 161 -5.30 0.25 8.23
CA LEU A 161 -4.52 0.09 7.00
C LEU A 161 -5.39 -0.10 5.76
N ALA A 162 -6.67 -0.44 5.93
CA ALA A 162 -7.55 -0.92 4.87
C ALA A 162 -7.54 -0.05 3.62
N ARG A 163 -7.79 1.25 3.78
CA ARG A 163 -7.91 2.17 2.66
C ARG A 163 -6.56 2.46 1.99
N TRP A 164 -5.51 2.66 2.78
CA TRP A 164 -4.15 2.81 2.24
C TRP A 164 -3.73 1.57 1.44
N LEU A 165 -3.92 0.39 2.02
CA LEU A 165 -3.53 -0.87 1.41
C LEU A 165 -4.35 -1.13 0.15
N GLY A 166 -5.67 -0.91 0.17
CA GLY A 166 -6.52 -1.02 -1.01
C GLY A 166 -6.05 -0.12 -2.16
N ALA A 167 -5.83 1.17 -1.88
CA ALA A 167 -5.41 2.14 -2.88
C ALA A 167 -4.01 1.83 -3.46
N ILE A 168 -3.03 1.51 -2.61
CA ILE A 168 -1.68 1.20 -3.07
C ILE A 168 -1.63 -0.12 -3.86
N MET A 169 -2.40 -1.14 -3.44
CA MET A 169 -2.48 -2.42 -4.15
C MET A 169 -3.17 -2.29 -5.50
N ALA A 170 -4.29 -1.57 -5.56
CA ALA A 170 -4.99 -1.31 -6.82
C ALA A 170 -4.07 -0.63 -7.83
N ALA A 171 -3.39 0.43 -7.39
CA ALA A 171 -2.50 1.19 -8.25
C ALA A 171 -1.25 0.40 -8.66
N ALA A 172 -0.59 -0.29 -7.72
CA ALA A 172 0.59 -1.08 -8.02
C ALA A 172 0.24 -2.26 -8.94
N GLY A 173 -0.77 -3.07 -8.58
CA GLY A 173 -1.23 -4.21 -9.37
C GLY A 173 -1.70 -3.80 -10.76
N GLY A 174 -2.49 -2.72 -10.85
CA GLY A 174 -2.94 -2.17 -12.11
C GLY A 174 -1.79 -1.73 -13.01
N GLU A 175 -0.80 -1.03 -12.46
CA GLU A 175 0.40 -0.63 -13.21
C GLU A 175 1.18 -1.85 -13.73
N MET A 176 1.27 -2.95 -12.96
CA MET A 176 1.89 -4.19 -13.44
C MET A 176 1.14 -4.80 -14.62
N VAL A 177 -0.20 -4.81 -14.57
CA VAL A 177 -1.04 -5.36 -15.64
C VAL A 177 -0.99 -4.48 -16.90
N LEU A 178 -0.94 -3.15 -16.75
CA LEU A 178 -0.69 -2.21 -17.85
C LEU A 178 0.68 -2.45 -18.50
N MET A 179 1.73 -2.64 -17.70
CA MET A 179 3.06 -2.96 -18.23
C MET A 179 3.14 -4.32 -18.94
N ALA A 180 2.21 -5.23 -18.64
CA ALA A 180 2.04 -6.51 -19.33
C ALA A 180 1.20 -6.41 -20.62
N GLY A 181 0.83 -5.19 -21.05
CA GLY A 181 0.18 -4.93 -22.34
C GLY A 181 -1.33 -4.71 -22.28
N ALA A 182 -1.94 -4.74 -21.08
CA ALA A 182 -3.35 -4.40 -20.92
C ALA A 182 -3.67 -2.97 -21.37
N ARG A 183 -4.89 -2.75 -21.85
CA ARG A 183 -5.45 -1.42 -22.11
C ARG A 183 -6.74 -1.23 -21.31
N ASP A 184 -7.20 0.01 -21.19
CA ASP A 184 -8.46 0.36 -20.53
C ASP A 184 -8.64 -0.34 -19.15
N LEU A 185 -7.56 -0.38 -18.36
CA LEU A 185 -7.54 -1.11 -17.10
C LEU A 185 -8.35 -0.37 -16.03
N HIS A 186 -9.20 -1.12 -15.34
CA HIS A 186 -9.84 -0.71 -14.09
C HIS A 186 -9.43 -1.65 -12.97
N CYS A 187 -8.91 -1.09 -11.87
CA CYS A 187 -8.56 -1.84 -10.68
C CYS A 187 -8.91 -1.03 -9.43
N GLU A 188 -9.72 -1.62 -8.55
CA GLU A 188 -10.16 -0.96 -7.32
C GLU A 188 -10.47 -1.96 -6.20
N PHE A 189 -10.45 -1.45 -4.96
CA PHE A 189 -10.95 -2.12 -3.77
C PHE A 189 -12.05 -1.25 -3.15
N PRO A 190 -13.31 -1.38 -3.61
CA PRO A 190 -14.35 -0.39 -3.32
C PRO A 190 -14.87 -0.48 -1.88
N SER A 191 -14.69 -1.61 -1.21
CA SER A 191 -15.22 -1.84 0.12
C SER A 191 -14.25 -2.57 1.04
N ALA A 192 -14.41 -2.28 2.34
CA ALA A 192 -13.80 -3.02 3.43
C ALA A 192 -14.93 -3.56 4.31
N GLU A 193 -15.06 -4.87 4.39
CA GLU A 193 -16.08 -5.53 5.19
C GLU A 193 -15.51 -5.94 6.54
N PRO A 194 -16.15 -5.61 7.68
CA PRO A 194 -15.72 -6.07 8.98
C PRO A 194 -15.61 -7.59 9.03
N GLU A 195 -14.50 -8.10 9.55
CA GLU A 195 -14.22 -9.54 9.61
C GLU A 195 -14.01 -10.05 11.05
N GLY A 196 -13.78 -9.14 11.99
CA GLY A 196 -13.61 -9.45 13.41
C GLY A 196 -12.41 -8.72 13.99
N THR A 197 -11.63 -9.41 14.81
CA THR A 197 -10.46 -8.85 15.50
C THR A 197 -9.25 -9.78 15.39
N ALA A 198 -8.07 -9.21 15.23
CA ALA A 198 -6.79 -9.92 15.37
C ALA A 198 -5.88 -9.13 16.32
N TYR A 199 -5.31 -9.82 17.32
CA TYR A 199 -4.46 -9.19 18.34
C TYR A 199 -5.13 -8.00 19.06
N GLY A 200 -6.45 -8.06 19.25
CA GLY A 200 -7.22 -6.95 19.86
C GLY A 200 -7.49 -5.76 18.92
N VAL A 201 -7.10 -5.83 17.65
CA VAL A 201 -7.36 -4.77 16.65
C VAL A 201 -8.45 -5.21 15.68
N PRO A 202 -9.43 -4.35 15.34
CA PRO A 202 -10.40 -4.62 14.29
C PRO A 202 -9.73 -4.92 12.95
N VAL A 203 -10.16 -6.00 12.31
CA VAL A 203 -9.71 -6.39 10.97
C VAL A 203 -10.89 -6.48 10.01
N CYS A 204 -10.57 -6.31 8.74
CA CYS A 204 -11.53 -6.33 7.64
C CYS A 204 -11.04 -7.20 6.50
N ARG A 205 -11.99 -7.51 5.61
CA ARG A 205 -11.77 -8.08 4.29
C ARG A 205 -11.87 -6.97 3.25
N LEU A 206 -10.85 -6.86 2.40
CA LEU A 206 -10.87 -6.02 1.22
C LEU A 206 -11.29 -6.89 0.03
N GLU A 207 -12.33 -6.48 -0.68
CA GLU A 207 -12.71 -7.08 -1.95
C GLU A 207 -12.33 -6.12 -3.07
N GLY A 208 -11.85 -6.65 -4.18
CA GLY A 208 -11.42 -5.87 -5.32
C GLY A 208 -11.59 -6.61 -6.64
N GLU A 209 -11.49 -5.85 -7.71
CA GLU A 209 -11.63 -6.37 -9.06
C GLU A 209 -10.60 -5.73 -9.99
N VAL A 210 -10.11 -6.51 -10.94
CA VAL A 210 -9.26 -6.07 -12.05
C VAL A 210 -9.97 -6.44 -13.35
N THR A 211 -10.19 -5.44 -14.20
CA THR A 211 -10.69 -5.61 -15.57
C THR A 211 -9.80 -4.88 -16.57
N TRP A 212 -9.73 -5.39 -17.81
CA TRP A 212 -8.96 -4.77 -18.89
C TRP A 212 -9.49 -5.09 -20.28
N ARG A 213 -8.97 -4.38 -21.29
CA ARG A 213 -9.11 -4.69 -22.71
C ARG A 213 -7.80 -5.15 -23.34
#